data_AF-A0A969IAR3-F1
#
_entry.id   AF-A0A969IAR3-F1
#
_cell.length_a   1.000
_cell.length_b   1.000
_cell.length_c   1.000
_cell.angle_alpha   90.00
_cell.angle_beta   90.00
_cell.angle_gamma   90.00
#
_symmetry.space_group_name_H-M   'P 1'
#
loop_
_entity.id
_entity.type
_entity.pdbx_description
1 polymer ?
#
loop_
_entity_poly.entity_id
_entity_poly.type
_entity_poly.pdbx_seq_one_letter_code
_entity_poly.pdbx_strand_id
1 'polypeptide(L)' 'MTQNNKLAAGAPFPKLAWPTVGGGTLDVSTMPGWRLLAVYRGKHCPICKRYFKTLDGLLDDFKAAGV' A
#
# COMPACT_ATOMS: atom_id res chain seq x y z
N MET A 1 3.18 -0.99 -28.85
CA MET A 1 4.31 -0.83 -27.92
C MET A 1 3.78 -1.03 -26.51
N THR A 2 4.06 -2.17 -25.88
CA THR A 2 3.50 -2.50 -24.56
C THR A 2 4.39 -1.87 -23.49
N GLN A 3 4.01 -0.71 -22.96
CA GLN A 3 4.71 -0.10 -21.83
C GLN A 3 4.54 -0.98 -20.58
N ASN A 4 5.65 -1.47 -20.05
CA ASN A 4 5.69 -2.26 -18.82
C ASN A 4 5.82 -1.32 -17.62
N ASN A 5 4.70 -0.90 -17.03
CA ASN A 5 4.63 0.02 -15.89
C ASN A 5 4.96 -0.63 -14.54
N LYS A 6 5.89 -1.60 -14.52
CA LYS A 6 6.29 -2.28 -13.28
C LYS A 6 7.32 -1.45 -12.53
N LEU A 7 7.22 -1.47 -11.20
CA LEU A 7 8.25 -0.89 -10.34
C LEU A 7 9.50 -1.76 -10.39
N ALA A 8 10.66 -1.13 -10.60
CA ALA A 8 11.96 -1.81 -10.57
C ALA A 8 12.45 -1.94 -9.13
N ALA A 9 12.83 -3.15 -8.70
CA ALA A 9 13.38 -3.38 -7.37
C ALA A 9 14.68 -2.59 -7.18
N GLY A 10 14.83 -1.92 -6.03
CA GLY A 10 15.99 -1.08 -5.71
C GLY A 10 15.99 0.31 -6.36
N ALA A 11 15.08 0.59 -7.31
CA ALA A 11 14.89 1.94 -7.82
C ALA A 11 14.13 2.82 -6.80
N PRO A 12 14.28 4.16 -6.87
CA PRO A 12 13.45 5.06 -6.08
C PRO A 12 11.96 4.78 -6.29
N PHE A 13 11.20 4.73 -5.20
CA PHE A 13 9.76 4.53 -5.28
C PHE A 13 9.13 5.74 -6.00
N PRO A 14 8.24 5.53 -6.99
CA PRO A 14 7.69 6.64 -7.76
C PRO A 14 6.82 7.53 -6.88
N LYS A 15 6.72 8.80 -7.25
CA LYS A 15 5.79 9.74 -6.63
C LYS A 15 4.35 9.29 -6.88
N LEU A 16 3.65 8.96 -5.81
CA LEU A 16 2.27 8.46 -5.87
C LEU A 16 1.43 9.22 -4.84
N ALA A 17 0.65 10.16 -5.35
CA ALA A 17 -0.21 11.03 -4.54
C ALA A 17 -1.68 10.83 -4.90
N TRP A 18 -2.53 10.60 -3.90
CA TRP A 18 -3.97 10.38 -4.08
C TRP A 18 -4.81 11.07 -3.01
N PRO A 19 -6.05 11.46 -3.32
CA PRO A 19 -6.98 11.93 -2.31
C PRO A 19 -7.33 10.82 -1.33
N THR A 20 -7.49 11.16 -0.05
CA THR A 20 -7.92 10.20 0.97
C THR A 20 -9.44 10.28 1.21
N VAL A 21 -10.02 9.20 1.74
CA VAL A 21 -11.46 9.13 2.06
C VAL A 21 -11.88 10.19 3.09
N GLY A 22 -10.98 10.61 3.97
CA GLY A 22 -11.21 11.66 4.97
C GLY A 22 -10.90 13.09 4.49
N GLY A 23 -10.58 13.27 3.21
CA GLY A 23 -10.07 14.54 2.68
C GLY A 23 -8.54 14.64 2.72
N GLY A 24 -8.00 15.65 2.04
CA GLY A 24 -6.55 15.81 1.87
C GLY A 24 -5.93 14.83 0.86
N THR A 25 -4.61 14.91 0.72
CA THR A 25 -3.82 14.13 -0.24
C THR A 25 -2.73 13.37 0.50
N LEU A 26 -2.64 12.06 0.27
CA LEU A 26 -1.55 11.22 0.76
C LEU A 26 -0.55 11.00 -0.36
N ASP A 27 0.72 11.34 -0.12
CA ASP A 27 1.85 10.96 -0.98
C ASP A 27 2.69 9.91 -0.26
N VAL A 28 2.61 8.66 -0.72
CA VAL A 28 3.34 7.54 -0.09
C VAL A 28 4.82 7.53 -0.43
N SER A 29 5.32 8.40 -1.32
CA SER A 29 6.75 8.47 -1.64
C SER A 29 7.55 9.32 -0.65
N THR A 30 6.89 10.22 0.09
CA THR A 30 7.54 11.21 0.96
C THR A 30 7.59 10.81 2.43
N MET A 31 6.85 9.79 2.84
CA MET A 31 6.88 9.32 4.23
C MET A 31 8.27 8.72 4.55
N PRO A 32 8.73 8.73 5.81
CA PRO A 32 9.94 8.04 6.25
C PRO A 32 9.68 6.58 6.64
N GLY A 33 10.74 5.76 6.76
CA GLY A 33 10.64 4.37 7.26
C GLY A 33 10.09 3.36 6.26
N TRP A 34 9.97 2.11 6.72
CA TRP A 34 9.34 1.03 5.93
C TRP A 34 7.83 1.25 5.84
N ARG A 35 7.19 0.64 4.82
CA ARG A 35 5.74 0.63 4.67
C ARG A 35 5.27 -0.52 3.80
N LEU A 36 4.05 -0.97 4.06
CA LEU A 36 3.33 -1.92 3.22
C LEU A 36 2.19 -1.21 2.46
N LEU A 37 2.29 -1.15 1.13
CA LEU A 37 1.20 -0.67 0.26
C LEU A 37 0.45 -1.87 -0.34
N ALA A 38 -0.76 -2.14 0.16
CA ALA A 38 -1.63 -3.21 -0.35
C ALA A 38 -2.75 -2.65 -1.25
N VAL A 39 -2.71 -2.96 -2.54
CA VAL A 39 -3.74 -2.58 -3.52
C VAL A 39 -4.71 -3.75 -3.71
N TYR A 40 -6.02 -3.48 -3.65
CA TYR A 40 -7.08 -4.47 -3.75
C TYR A 40 -8.14 -4.04 -4.76
N ARG A 41 -8.94 -5.00 -5.25
CA ARG A 41 -9.91 -4.75 -6.33
C ARG A 41 -11.07 -3.84 -5.95
N GLY A 42 -11.45 -3.82 -4.67
CA GLY A 42 -12.54 -2.98 -4.15
C GLY A 42 -13.26 -3.58 -2.96
N LYS A 43 -14.14 -2.78 -2.34
CA LYS A 43 -14.84 -3.06 -1.07
C LYS A 43 -15.58 -4.41 -1.02
N HIS A 44 -16.17 -4.85 -2.13
CA HIS A 44 -17.02 -6.04 -2.20
C HIS A 44 -16.28 -7.31 -2.66
N CYS A 45 -14.96 -7.25 -2.80
CA CYS A 45 -14.14 -8.38 -3.21
C CYS A 45 -14.02 -9.44 -2.08
N PRO A 46 -14.60 -10.65 -2.22
CA PRO A 46 -14.63 -11.63 -1.12
C PRO A 46 -13.24 -12.17 -0.74
N ILE A 47 -12.36 -12.35 -1.73
CA ILE A 47 -10.97 -12.77 -1.48
C ILE A 47 -10.16 -11.66 -0.79
N CYS A 48 -10.40 -10.41 -1.16
CA CYS A 48 -9.74 -9.26 -0.55
C CYS A 48 -10.09 -9.14 0.94
N LYS A 49 -11.35 -9.41 1.31
CA LYS A 49 -11.77 -9.46 2.73
C LYS A 49 -10.99 -10.49 3.54
N ARG A 50 -10.68 -11.66 2.96
CA ARG A 50 -9.86 -12.68 3.64
C ARG A 50 -8.44 -12.20 3.87
N TYR A 51 -7.79 -11.61 2.86
CA TYR A 51 -6.46 -11.04 3.02
C TYR A 51 -6.43 -9.90 4.03
N PHE A 52 -7.44 -9.03 4.06
CA PHE A 52 -7.52 -7.99 5.07
C PHE A 52 -7.66 -8.53 6.48
N LYS A 53 -8.41 -9.61 6.69
CA LYS A 53 -8.46 -10.26 8.00
C LYS A 53 -7.08 -10.76 8.45
N THR A 54 -6.27 -11.29 7.52
CA THR A 54 -4.90 -11.69 7.83
C THR A 54 -4.02 -10.48 8.16
N LEU A 55 -4.09 -9.41 7.35
CA LEU A 55 -3.30 -8.19 7.59
C LEU A 55 -3.68 -7.50 8.90
N ASP A 56 -4.96 -7.50 9.25
CA ASP A 56 -5.46 -6.97 10.52
C ASP A 56 -4.87 -7.73 11.72
N GLY A 57 -4.79 -9.07 11.62
CA GLY A 57 -4.15 -9.90 12.64
C GLY A 57 -2.63 -9.73 12.75
N LEU A 58 -1.95 -9.20 11.72
CA LEU A 58 -0.51 -8.95 11.68
C LEU A 58 -0.14 -7.49 11.98
N LEU A 59 -1.14 -6.63 12.21
CA LEU A 59 -0.93 -5.19 12.27
C LEU A 59 0.06 -4.79 13.38
N ASP A 60 -0.06 -5.42 14.55
CA ASP A 60 0.80 -5.09 15.69
C ASP A 60 2.23 -5.63 15.50
N ASP A 61 2.39 -6.77 14.82
CA ASP A 61 3.70 -7.30 14.45
C ASP A 61 4.41 -6.38 13.46
N PHE A 62 3.69 -5.83 12.47
CA PHE A 62 4.26 -4.85 11.54
C PHE A 62 4.70 -3.57 12.25
N LYS A 63 3.88 -3.05 13.16
CA LYS A 63 4.26 -1.88 13.97
C LYS A 63 5.51 -2.17 14.80
N ALA A 64 5.57 -3.34 15.44
CA ALA A 64 6.74 -3.75 16.24
C ALA A 64 8.01 -3.87 15.37
N ALA A 65 7.87 -4.24 14.10
CA ALA A 65 8.96 -4.30 13.12
C ALA A 65 9.31 -2.93 12.50
N GLY A 66 8.57 -1.86 12.80
CA GLY A 66 8.79 -0.52 12.25
C GLY A 66 8.34 -0.37 10.79
N VAL A 67 7.33 -1.12 10.38
CA VAL A 67 6.69 -1.09 9.04
C VAL A 67 5.39 -0.28 9.07
#